data_AF-A0A8S2N3V2-F1
#
_entry.id   AF-A0A8S2N3V2-F1
#
_cell.length_a   1.000
_cell.length_b   1.000
_cell.length_c   1.000
_cell.angle_alpha   90.00
_cell.angle_beta   90.00
_cell.angle_gamma   90.00
#
_symmetry.space_group_name_H-M   'P 1'
#
loop_
_entity.id
_entity.type
_entity.pdbx_description
1 polymer ?
#
loop_
_entity_poly.entity_id
_entity_poly.type
_entity_poly.pdbx_seq_one_letter_code
_entity_poly.pdbx_strand_id
1 'polypeptide(L)'
;MSRDIDSPILERETTIVYGWLDSKHTIHIIRDHHEHNVPILGGLWGIKVNKEHALIKNVSQYLLSPNVVQCYTGKGDQNFLEDYIWPHVTMYDKMTLEFDSFLCKQFPNSRPFPTQKESPTLFIGCRRPNCTQDRHPEECPMECRPPNHPEWIWC
;
A
#
# COMPACT_ATOMS: atom_id res chain seq x y z
N MET A 1 4.85 7.93 7.28
CA MET A 1 3.73 7.08 6.84
C MET A 1 2.55 7.98 6.62
N SER A 2 1.87 7.85 5.49
CA SER A 2 0.59 8.52 5.22
C SER A 2 -0.53 7.53 5.49
N ARG A 3 -1.48 7.91 6.33
CA ARG A 3 -2.59 7.04 6.74
C ARG A 3 -3.85 7.84 7.02
N ASP A 4 -4.95 7.42 6.41
CA ASP A 4 -6.23 8.11 6.57
C ASP A 4 -6.88 7.76 7.92
N ILE A 5 -7.33 8.79 8.64
CA ILE A 5 -7.87 8.68 10.00
C ILE A 5 -9.29 8.06 10.02
N ASP A 6 -9.97 8.11 8.88
CA ASP A 6 -11.28 7.49 8.68
C ASP A 6 -11.19 5.98 8.43
N SER A 7 -9.99 5.38 8.48
CA SER A 7 -9.79 3.93 8.55
C SER A 7 -9.36 3.47 9.95
N PRO A 8 -9.89 2.37 10.50
CA PRO A 8 -9.44 1.84 11.80
C PRO A 8 -8.08 1.14 11.68
N ILE A 9 -7.29 1.17 12.76
CA ILE A 9 -6.03 0.40 12.83
C ILE A 9 -6.41 -1.06 13.04
N LEU A 10 -6.00 -1.92 12.11
CA LEU A 10 -6.22 -3.37 12.20
C LEU A 10 -4.95 -4.08 12.71
N GLU A 11 -5.10 -5.22 13.35
CA GLU A 11 -3.95 -6.07 13.74
C GLU A 11 -3.13 -6.50 12.52
N ARG A 12 -3.83 -6.76 11.41
CA ARG A 12 -3.24 -7.02 10.10
C ARG A 12 -2.33 -5.90 9.60
N GLU A 13 -2.78 -4.64 9.73
CA GLU A 13 -1.96 -3.45 9.40
C GLU A 13 -0.74 -3.40 10.31
N THR A 14 -0.97 -3.56 11.61
CA THR A 14 0.07 -3.50 12.63
C THR A 14 1.17 -4.53 12.38
N THR A 15 0.81 -5.74 12.01
CA THR A 15 1.73 -6.85 11.70
C THR A 15 2.69 -6.49 10.56
N ILE A 16 2.16 -6.02 9.43
CA ILE A 16 2.98 -5.68 8.26
C ILE A 16 3.78 -4.40 8.46
N VAL A 17 3.26 -3.44 9.24
CA VAL A 17 3.96 -2.20 9.57
C VAL A 17 5.17 -2.47 10.46
N TYR A 18 5.02 -3.29 11.52
CA TYR A 18 6.17 -3.70 12.33
C TYR A 18 7.19 -4.47 11.50
N GLY A 19 6.73 -5.42 10.67
CA GLY A 19 7.60 -6.13 9.74
C GLY A 19 8.35 -5.20 8.78
N TRP A 20 7.68 -4.16 8.28
CA TRP A 20 8.33 -3.13 7.47
C TRP A 20 9.35 -2.35 8.29
N LEU A 21 9.00 -1.83 9.47
CA LEU A 21 9.87 -1.02 10.34
C LEU A 21 11.17 -1.76 10.68
N ASP A 22 11.09 -3.06 10.96
CA ASP A 22 12.26 -3.89 11.28
C ASP A 22 13.07 -4.29 10.04
N SER A 23 12.50 -4.16 8.84
CA SER A 23 13.18 -4.55 7.60
C SER A 23 14.14 -3.50 7.04
N LYS A 24 14.97 -3.93 6.09
CA LYS A 24 15.87 -3.06 5.34
C LYS A 24 15.16 -2.19 4.30
N HIS A 25 13.94 -2.52 3.90
CA HIS A 25 13.16 -1.77 2.91
C HIS A 25 12.91 -0.33 3.38
N THR A 26 12.92 0.60 2.43
CA THR A 26 12.77 2.04 2.61
C THR A 26 11.32 2.47 2.43
N ILE A 27 10.61 1.89 1.45
CA ILE A 27 9.22 2.21 1.13
C ILE A 27 8.32 1.04 1.51
N HIS A 28 7.10 1.34 1.96
CA HIS A 28 6.04 0.38 2.22
C HIS A 28 4.78 0.77 1.46
N ILE A 29 4.13 -0.22 0.85
CA ILE A 29 2.89 -0.05 0.08
C ILE A 29 1.92 -1.16 0.48
N ILE A 30 0.66 -0.80 0.70
CA ILE A 30 -0.38 -1.72 1.14
C ILE A 30 -1.57 -1.66 0.17
N ARG A 31 -1.93 -2.81 -0.42
CA ARG A 31 -3.06 -2.99 -1.35
C ARG A 31 -3.96 -4.15 -0.90
N ASP A 32 -4.76 -3.88 0.13
CA ASP A 32 -5.57 -4.91 0.81
C ASP A 32 -7.00 -5.08 0.26
N HIS A 33 -7.35 -4.45 -0.87
CA HIS A 33 -8.69 -4.52 -1.45
C HIS A 33 -8.63 -4.48 -2.98
N HIS A 34 -9.60 -5.08 -3.67
CA HIS A 34 -9.62 -5.15 -5.14
C HIS A 34 -9.66 -3.76 -5.82
N GLU A 35 -10.23 -2.76 -5.14
CA GLU A 35 -10.23 -1.37 -5.62
C GLU A 35 -8.93 -0.61 -5.31
N HIS A 36 -7.96 -1.22 -4.62
CA HIS A 36 -6.64 -0.64 -4.37
C HIS A 36 -5.74 -0.80 -5.60
N ASN A 37 -6.24 -0.35 -6.75
CA ASN A 37 -5.72 -0.64 -8.09
C ASN A 37 -4.73 0.39 -8.63
N VAL A 38 -4.37 1.38 -7.82
CA VAL A 38 -3.29 2.33 -8.11
C VAL A 38 -1.97 1.82 -7.52
N PRO A 39 -0.82 2.19 -8.08
CA PRO A 39 0.47 1.69 -7.60
C PRO A 39 0.75 2.01 -6.13
N ILE A 40 0.40 3.23 -5.70
CA ILE A 40 0.54 3.72 -4.32
C ILE A 40 -0.75 4.46 -3.95
N LEU A 41 -1.50 3.95 -2.96
CA LEU A 41 -2.65 4.67 -2.41
C LEU A 41 -2.17 5.81 -1.50
N GLY A 42 -2.86 6.95 -1.59
CA GLY A 42 -2.51 8.16 -0.83
C GLY A 42 -2.46 7.95 0.69
N GLY A 43 -3.39 7.13 1.20
CA GLY A 43 -3.53 6.79 2.62
C GLY A 43 -2.92 5.46 3.06
N LEU A 44 -2.19 4.72 2.21
CA LEU A 44 -1.72 3.36 2.54
C LEU A 44 -0.27 3.10 2.12
N TRP A 45 0.61 4.03 2.48
CA TRP A 45 2.05 3.91 2.18
C TRP A 45 2.94 4.59 3.21
N GLY A 46 4.24 4.29 3.16
CA GLY A 46 5.22 4.92 4.02
C GLY A 46 6.62 4.92 3.45
N ILE A 47 7.43 5.88 3.90
CA ILE A 47 8.84 5.98 3.57
C ILE A 47 9.67 6.25 4.83
N LYS A 48 10.81 5.57 4.96
CA LYS A 48 11.79 5.79 6.03
C LYS A 48 12.72 6.92 5.62
N VAL A 49 12.48 8.13 6.12
CA VAL A 49 13.22 9.35 5.74
C VAL A 49 14.70 9.34 6.15
N ASN A 50 15.07 8.49 7.11
CA ASN A 50 16.46 8.27 7.51
C ASN A 50 17.21 7.30 6.59
N LYS A 51 16.56 6.79 5.54
CA LYS A 51 17.15 5.97 4.48
C LYS A 51 17.03 6.71 3.14
N GLU A 52 17.97 6.45 2.23
CA GLU A 52 17.93 6.95 0.85
C GLU A 52 17.75 8.48 0.71
N HIS A 53 18.65 9.26 1.33
CA HIS A 53 18.60 10.73 1.30
C HIS A 53 18.47 11.33 -0.11
N ALA A 54 19.05 10.70 -1.12
CA ALA A 54 18.96 11.16 -2.51
C ALA A 54 17.52 11.07 -3.05
N LEU A 55 16.82 9.97 -2.77
CA LEU A 55 15.42 9.79 -3.12
C LEU A 55 14.55 10.82 -2.40
N ILE A 56 14.72 10.94 -1.07
CA ILE A 56 13.96 11.90 -0.27
C ILE A 56 14.15 13.32 -0.78
N LYS A 57 15.40 13.71 -1.08
CA LYS A 57 15.71 15.03 -1.63
C LYS A 57 15.05 15.24 -2.98
N ASN A 58 15.10 14.26 -3.89
CA ASN A 58 14.50 14.34 -5.21
C ASN A 58 12.97 14.52 -5.12
N VAL A 59 12.29 13.63 -4.40
CA VAL A 59 10.83 13.72 -4.19
C VAL A 59 10.44 15.04 -3.51
N SER A 60 11.23 15.50 -2.53
CA SER A 60 10.97 16.77 -1.84
C SER A 60 11.02 17.98 -2.79
N GLN A 61 11.84 17.95 -3.84
CA GLN A 61 11.89 19.05 -4.82
C GLN A 61 10.59 19.19 -5.59
N TYR A 62 9.94 18.07 -5.93
CA TYR A 62 8.63 18.08 -6.59
C TYR A 62 7.51 18.47 -5.63
N LEU A 63 7.51 17.92 -4.41
CA LEU A 63 6.52 18.24 -3.37
C LEU A 63 6.53 19.72 -2.96
N LEU A 64 7.69 20.37 -2.99
CA LEU A 64 7.84 21.77 -2.62
C LEU A 64 7.71 22.74 -3.80
N SER A 65 7.41 22.24 -5.00
CA SER A 65 7.23 23.06 -6.21
C SER A 65 5.75 23.38 -6.41
N PRO A 66 5.30 24.64 -6.19
CA PRO A 66 3.88 25.00 -6.33
C PRO A 66 3.34 24.73 -7.74
N ASN A 67 4.18 24.99 -8.76
CA ASN A 67 3.83 24.75 -10.16
C ASN A 67 3.58 23.27 -10.48
N VAL A 68 4.21 22.37 -9.72
CA VAL A 68 3.99 20.92 -9.86
C VAL A 68 2.75 20.54 -9.08
N VAL A 69 2.69 20.84 -7.78
CA VAL A 69 1.61 20.36 -6.89
C VAL A 69 0.24 20.89 -7.31
N GLN A 70 0.13 22.11 -7.83
CA GLN A 70 -1.16 22.65 -8.29
C GLN A 70 -1.81 21.85 -9.45
N CYS A 71 -1.02 21.05 -10.18
CA CYS A 71 -1.51 20.18 -11.24
C CYS A 71 -2.23 18.93 -10.69
N TYR A 72 -2.03 18.60 -9.41
CA TYR A 72 -2.55 17.42 -8.75
C TYR A 72 -3.66 17.82 -7.77
N THR A 73 -4.92 17.67 -8.20
CA THR A 73 -6.11 18.04 -7.41
C THR A 73 -7.04 16.85 -7.20
N GLY A 74 -7.92 16.89 -6.19
CA GLY A 74 -8.82 15.78 -5.87
C GLY A 74 -8.02 14.52 -5.51
N LYS A 75 -8.20 13.44 -6.29
CA LYS A 75 -7.42 12.18 -6.18
C LYS A 75 -6.00 12.29 -6.78
N GLY A 76 -5.54 13.51 -7.08
CA GLY A 76 -4.28 13.78 -7.73
C GLY A 76 -3.06 13.47 -6.87
N ASP A 77 -3.22 13.35 -5.55
CA ASP A 77 -2.18 12.85 -4.66
C ASP A 77 -1.68 11.47 -5.10
N GLN A 78 -2.58 10.55 -5.49
CA GLN A 78 -2.19 9.23 -5.98
C GLN A 78 -1.44 9.31 -7.33
N ASN A 79 -1.89 10.18 -8.23
CA ASN A 79 -1.21 10.42 -9.51
C ASN A 79 0.20 11.01 -9.28
N PHE A 80 0.36 11.90 -8.30
CA PHE A 80 1.67 12.42 -7.93
C PHE A 80 2.60 11.30 -7.44
N LEU A 81 2.08 10.39 -6.62
CA LEU A 81 2.86 9.23 -6.14
C LEU A 81 3.25 8.31 -7.31
N GLU A 82 2.36 8.11 -8.28
CA GLU A 82 2.64 7.35 -9.50
C GLU A 82 3.69 8.04 -10.39
N ASP A 83 3.65 9.36 -10.54
CA ASP A 83 4.58 10.09 -11.40
C ASP A 83 5.98 10.22 -10.78
N TYR A 84 6.08 10.44 -9.46
CA TYR A 84 7.33 10.85 -8.82
C TYR A 84 7.91 9.85 -7.81
N ILE A 85 7.14 8.88 -7.32
CA ILE A 85 7.62 7.89 -6.34
C ILE A 85 7.69 6.49 -6.95
N TRP A 86 6.63 6.06 -7.65
CA TRP A 86 6.55 4.73 -8.25
C TRP A 86 7.69 4.38 -9.24
N PRO A 87 8.26 5.30 -10.04
CA PRO A 87 9.41 4.98 -10.88
C PRO A 87 10.63 4.54 -10.05
N HIS A 88 10.82 5.09 -8.85
CA HIS A 88 11.89 4.66 -7.95
C HIS A 88 11.62 3.31 -7.31
N VAL A 89 10.36 2.97 -7.06
CA VAL A 89 9.95 1.66 -6.57
C VAL A 89 10.28 0.57 -7.60
N THR A 90 9.85 0.78 -8.85
CA THR A 90 10.01 -0.22 -9.93
C THR A 90 11.46 -0.40 -10.39
N MET A 91 12.30 0.64 -10.32
CA MET A 91 13.72 0.53 -10.62
C MET A 91 14.53 -0.23 -9.55
N TYR A 92 14.05 -0.23 -8.30
CA TYR A 92 14.79 -0.77 -7.17
C TYR A 92 13.91 -1.67 -6.29
N ASP A 93 13.54 -2.84 -6.82
CA ASP A 93 12.72 -3.86 -6.13
C ASP A 93 13.18 -4.15 -4.67
N LYS A 94 14.48 -4.06 -4.39
CA LYS A 94 15.03 -4.25 -3.03
C LYS A 94 14.71 -3.12 -2.04
N MET A 95 14.15 -2.00 -2.49
CA MET A 95 13.82 -0.85 -1.64
C MET A 95 12.41 -0.92 -1.05
N THR A 96 11.52 -1.76 -1.59
CA THR A 96 10.10 -1.76 -1.21
C THR A 96 9.68 -3.01 -0.47
N LEU A 97 8.76 -2.84 0.47
CA LEU A 97 8.02 -3.93 1.06
C LEU A 97 6.54 -3.71 0.77
N GLU A 98 6.03 -4.47 -0.19
CA GLU A 98 4.69 -4.31 -0.75
C GLU A 98 3.83 -5.51 -0.37
N PHE A 99 2.57 -5.26 -0.02
CA PHE A 99 1.60 -6.31 0.25
C PHE A 99 0.34 -6.12 -0.60
N ASP A 100 -0.15 -7.21 -1.19
CA ASP A 100 -1.31 -7.19 -2.06
C ASP A 100 -2.20 -8.43 -1.88
N SER A 101 -3.51 -8.23 -1.80
CA SER A 101 -4.50 -9.32 -1.71
C SER A 101 -5.09 -9.75 -3.07
N PHE A 102 -5.15 -8.86 -4.07
CA PHE A 102 -5.92 -9.09 -5.31
C PHE A 102 -5.13 -8.90 -6.59
N LEU A 103 -4.21 -7.96 -6.60
CA LEU A 103 -3.55 -7.42 -7.79
C LEU A 103 -2.07 -7.82 -7.84
N CYS A 104 -1.67 -8.91 -7.17
CA CYS A 104 -0.30 -9.42 -7.20
C CYS A 104 0.22 -9.72 -8.61
N LYS A 105 -0.65 -10.03 -9.59
CA LYS A 105 -0.25 -10.17 -11.00
C LYS A 105 0.08 -8.83 -11.67
N GLN A 106 -0.61 -7.76 -11.27
CA GLN A 106 -0.33 -6.39 -11.72
C GLN A 106 0.90 -5.82 -10.99
N PHE A 107 1.10 -6.19 -9.73
CA PHE A 107 2.21 -5.76 -8.88
C PHE A 107 3.05 -6.97 -8.42
N PRO A 108 3.88 -7.55 -9.31
CA PRO A 108 4.55 -8.84 -9.09
C PRO A 108 5.55 -8.86 -7.93
N ASN A 109 6.00 -7.70 -7.47
CA ASN A 109 6.91 -7.58 -6.31
C ASN A 109 6.18 -7.64 -4.97
N SER A 110 4.83 -7.64 -5.01
CA SER A 110 4.01 -7.67 -3.81
C SER A 110 3.96 -9.06 -3.20
N ARG A 111 4.01 -9.05 -1.86
CA ARG A 111 3.89 -10.27 -1.06
C ARG A 111 2.43 -10.48 -0.70
N PRO A 112 2.00 -11.74 -0.54
CA PRO A 112 0.74 -12.02 0.12
C PRO A 112 0.84 -11.55 1.57
N PHE A 113 -0.29 -11.16 2.16
CA PHE A 113 -0.32 -10.77 3.55
C PHE A 113 -0.08 -11.97 4.49
N PRO A 114 0.61 -11.76 5.63
CA PRO A 114 0.96 -12.83 6.55
C PRO A 114 -0.19 -13.26 7.49
N THR A 115 -1.36 -12.62 7.38
CA THR A 115 -2.56 -12.94 8.17
C THR A 115 -3.76 -13.16 7.26
N GLN A 116 -4.81 -13.78 7.78
CA GLN A 116 -6.11 -13.87 7.10
C GLN A 116 -7.00 -12.69 7.53
N LYS A 117 -7.87 -12.20 6.65
CA LYS A 117 -8.95 -11.28 7.03
C LYS A 117 -10.06 -12.04 7.75
N GLU A 118 -10.63 -11.41 8.78
CA GLU A 118 -11.76 -11.99 9.51
C GLU A 118 -13.06 -11.98 8.70
N SER A 119 -13.19 -11.03 7.76
CA SER A 119 -14.37 -10.85 6.93
C SER A 119 -14.02 -10.18 5.59
N PRO A 120 -14.90 -10.28 4.57
CA PRO A 120 -14.70 -9.62 3.27
C PRO A 120 -14.86 -8.09 3.32
N THR A 121 -15.17 -7.53 4.48
CA THR A 121 -15.31 -6.07 4.67
C THR A 121 -14.18 -5.50 5.53
N LEU A 122 -13.41 -6.36 6.20
CA LEU A 122 -12.33 -5.98 7.11
C LEU A 122 -10.97 -6.04 6.38
N PHE A 123 -10.61 -4.94 5.73
CA PHE A 123 -9.34 -4.76 5.04
C PHE A 123 -8.66 -3.45 5.46
N ILE A 124 -7.34 -3.35 5.34
CA ILE A 124 -6.61 -2.12 5.66
C ILE A 124 -7.02 -1.02 4.70
N GLY A 125 -7.55 0.10 5.21
CA GLY A 125 -8.14 1.18 4.39
C GLY A 125 -9.67 1.18 4.38
N CYS A 126 -10.33 0.19 5.00
CA CYS A 126 -11.78 0.17 5.12
C CYS A 126 -12.30 1.38 5.93
N ARG A 127 -13.48 1.88 5.59
CA ARG A 127 -14.06 3.07 6.21
C ARG A 127 -14.67 2.79 7.59
N ARG A 128 -14.40 3.68 8.54
CA ARG A 128 -15.04 3.75 9.86
C ARG A 128 -16.55 3.99 9.74
N PRO A 129 -17.34 3.65 10.78
CA PRO A 129 -16.89 3.15 12.09
C PRO A 129 -16.56 1.65 12.11
N ASN A 130 -17.18 0.85 11.24
CA ASN A 130 -17.24 -0.61 11.42
C ASN A 130 -16.73 -1.42 10.23
N CYS A 131 -16.21 -0.78 9.17
CA CYS A 131 -15.77 -1.49 7.97
C CYS A 131 -16.82 -2.47 7.44
N THR A 132 -18.03 -1.96 7.19
CA THR A 132 -19.19 -2.79 6.78
C THR A 132 -19.68 -2.49 5.36
N GLN A 133 -19.30 -1.36 4.78
CA GLN A 133 -19.84 -0.88 3.50
C GLN A 133 -19.04 -1.38 2.30
N ASP A 134 -17.72 -1.44 2.44
CA ASP A 134 -16.79 -1.67 1.33
C ASP A 134 -16.48 -3.17 1.21
N ARG A 135 -17.52 -3.96 0.92
CA ARG A 135 -17.34 -5.41 0.75
C ARG A 135 -16.66 -5.68 -0.58
N HIS A 136 -15.56 -6.43 -0.58
CA HIS A 136 -15.08 -6.99 -1.83
C HIS A 136 -15.93 -8.21 -2.25
N PRO A 137 -16.35 -8.30 -3.51
CA PRO A 137 -17.36 -9.27 -3.96
C PRO A 137 -16.79 -10.68 -4.14
N GLU A 138 -15.47 -10.81 -4.33
CA GLU A 138 -14.81 -12.03 -4.79
C GLU A 138 -13.77 -12.53 -3.79
N GLU A 139 -13.51 -13.84 -3.79
CA GLU A 139 -12.37 -14.41 -3.07
C GLU A 139 -11.06 -13.83 -3.62
N CYS A 140 -10.03 -13.78 -2.78
CA CYS A 140 -8.68 -13.52 -3.26
C CYS A 140 -8.27 -14.48 -4.37
N PRO A 141 -7.62 -14.00 -5.45
CA PRO A 141 -7.02 -14.87 -6.45
C PRO A 141 -6.04 -15.85 -5.80
N MET A 142 -6.11 -17.13 -6.20
CA MET A 142 -5.29 -18.19 -5.61
C MET A 142 -3.78 -17.86 -5.66
N GLU A 143 -3.34 -17.17 -6.70
CA GLU A 143 -1.95 -16.78 -6.89
C GLU A 143 -1.49 -15.64 -5.95
N CYS A 144 -2.43 -14.87 -5.39
CA CYS A 144 -2.15 -13.81 -4.43
C CYS A 144 -2.27 -14.27 -2.97
N ARG A 145 -2.61 -15.55 -2.74
CA ARG A 145 -2.68 -16.13 -1.40
C ARG A 145 -1.28 -16.55 -0.92
N PRO A 146 -1.03 -16.62 0.40
CA PRO A 146 0.22 -17.17 0.90
C PRO A 146 0.43 -18.61 0.42
N PRO A 147 1.63 -19.00 -0.04
CA PRO A 147 1.87 -20.37 -0.51
C PRO A 147 1.60 -21.47 0.53
N ASN A 148 1.79 -21.13 1.81
CA ASN A 148 1.52 -22.04 2.94
C ASN A 148 0.06 -22.01 3.41
N HIS A 149 -0.75 -21.07 2.90
CA HIS A 149 -2.15 -20.88 3.26
C HIS A 149 -3.04 -20.62 2.03
N PRO A 150 -3.09 -21.55 1.05
CA PRO A 150 -3.94 -21.39 -0.14
C PRO A 150 -5.44 -21.40 0.19
N GLU A 151 -5.82 -21.88 1.38
CA GLU A 151 -7.20 -21.90 1.90
C GLU A 151 -7.70 -20.53 2.37
N TRP A 152 -6.83 -19.53 2.53
CA TRP A 152 -7.22 -18.18 2.92
C TRP A 152 -7.88 -17.46 1.74
N ILE A 153 -9.19 -17.72 1.56
CA ILE A 153 -10.02 -17.07 0.53
C ILE A 153 -10.21 -15.57 0.81
N TRP A 154 -10.06 -15.18 2.08
CA TRP A 154 -9.95 -13.80 2.54
C TRP A 154 -8.49 -13.53 2.93
N CYS A 155 -7.63 -13.56 1.91
CA CYS A 155 -6.31 -12.97 1.98
C CYS A 155 -6.42 -11.45 1.88
#